data_AF-A0A522BQ12-F1
#
_entry.id   AF-A0A522BQ12-F1
#
_cell.length_a   1.000
_cell.length_b   1.000
_cell.length_c   1.000
_cell.angle_alpha   90.00
_cell.angle_beta   90.00
_cell.angle_gamma   90.00
#
_symmetry.space_group_name_H-M   'P 1'
#
loop_
_entity.id
_entity.type
_entity.pdbx_description
1 polymer ?
#
loop_
_entity_poly.entity_id
_entity_poly.type
_entity_poly.pdbx_seq_one_letter_code
_entity_poly.pdbx_strand_id
1 'polypeptide(L)'
;MRAEREALAAQRALTHELEGLVAQRPQALEGASRRLAEISITDELTGVFNRRRFNAALQAEAARHQRSRTPLALCLFDIDRFKLYNDRYGHPAGDAVLREVAQAVRGRAGHNRMAMREA
;
A
#
# COMPACT_ATOMS: atom_id res chain seq x y z
N MET A 1 30.89 20.73 41.14
CA MET A 1 29.98 21.70 41.83
C MET A 1 28.56 21.12 41.89
N ARG A 2 27.73 21.49 42.88
CA ARG A 2 26.34 20.97 43.02
C ARG A 2 25.47 21.28 41.78
N ALA A 3 25.63 22.48 41.24
CA ALA A 3 24.96 22.95 40.03
C ALA A 3 25.28 22.12 38.77
N GLU A 4 26.49 21.57 38.66
CA GLU A 4 26.91 20.77 37.51
C GLU A 4 26.27 19.37 37.52
N ARG A 5 26.07 18.80 38.72
CA ARG A 5 25.34 17.55 38.91
C ARG A 5 23.85 17.72 38.64
N GLU A 6 23.26 18.85 39.03
CA GLU A 6 21.87 19.21 38.72
C GLU A 6 21.67 19.41 37.21
N ALA A 7 22.58 20.11 36.53
CA ALA A 7 22.52 20.30 35.08
C ALA A 7 22.62 18.98 34.32
N LEU A 8 23.53 18.08 34.71
CA LEU A 8 23.67 16.77 34.09
C LEU A 8 22.43 15.87 34.33
N ALA A 9 21.82 15.96 35.51
CA ALA A 9 20.58 15.24 35.80
C ALA A 9 19.40 15.77 34.97
N ALA A 10 19.27 17.08 34.84
CA ALA A 10 18.25 17.72 34.01
C ALA A 10 18.43 17.36 32.52
N GLN A 11 19.66 17.36 32.02
CA GLN A 11 19.94 16.98 30.63
C GLN A 11 19.62 15.51 30.35
N ARG A 12 19.93 14.61 31.28
CA ARG A 12 19.57 13.18 31.17
C ARG A 12 18.06 12.94 31.19
N ALA A 13 17.34 13.66 32.05
CA ALA A 13 15.88 13.58 32.10
C ALA A 13 15.25 14.03 30.78
N LEU A 14 15.73 15.13 30.20
CA LEU A 14 15.26 15.64 28.90
C LEU A 14 15.56 14.65 27.76
N THR A 15 16.75 14.05 27.72
CA THR A 15 17.08 13.04 26.72
C THR A 15 16.17 11.82 26.81
N HIS A 16 15.90 11.33 28.03
CA HIS A 16 15.01 10.19 28.23
C HIS A 16 13.56 10.47 27.82
N GLU A 17 13.08 11.69 28.06
CA GLU A 17 11.76 12.13 27.61
C GLU A 17 11.67 12.19 26.07
N LEU A 18 12.71 12.74 25.42
CA LEU A 18 12.81 12.75 23.95
C LEU A 18 12.85 11.34 23.36
N GLU A 19 13.58 10.41 23.97
CA GLU A 19 13.62 9.00 23.55
C GLU A 19 12.24 8.34 23.67
N GLY A 20 11.52 8.59 24.77
CA GLY A 20 10.16 8.11 24.97
C GLY A 20 9.17 8.66 23.92
N LEU A 21 9.28 9.95 23.58
CA LEU A 21 8.50 10.59 22.53
C LEU A 21 8.82 10.01 21.14
N VAL A 22 10.10 9.77 20.84
CA VAL A 22 10.53 9.17 19.57
C VAL A 22 10.02 7.73 19.45
N ALA A 23 10.02 6.95 20.54
CA ALA A 23 9.52 5.57 20.54
C ALA A 23 8.00 5.46 20.31
N GLN A 24 7.22 6.50 20.66
CA GLN A 24 5.76 6.52 20.46
C GLN A 24 5.33 6.93 19.05
N ARG A 25 6.16 7.68 18.31
CA ARG A 25 5.84 8.11 16.94
C ARG A 25 5.61 6.97 15.94
N PRO A 26 6.44 5.91 15.89
CA PRO A 26 6.25 4.78 14.97
C PRO A 26 4.88 4.12 15.13
N GLN A 27 4.46 3.86 16.37
CA GLN A 27 3.18 3.20 16.65
C GLN A 27 1.98 4.04 16.21
N ALA A 28 2.02 5.35 16.48
CA ALA A 28 0.98 6.28 16.04
C ALA A 28 0.91 6.39 14.51
N LEU A 29 2.07 6.44 13.84
CA LEU A 29 2.17 6.46 12.37
C LEU A 29 1.66 5.17 11.75
N GLU A 30 2.05 4.01 12.28
CA GLU A 30 1.55 2.71 11.83
C GLU A 30 0.04 2.59 11.98
N GLY A 31 -0.51 3.03 13.13
CA GLY A 31 -1.95 3.04 13.39
C GLY A 31 -2.72 4.01 12.49
N ALA A 32 -2.12 5.13 12.09
CA ALA A 32 -2.71 6.05 11.13
C ALA A 32 -2.66 5.49 9.71
N SER A 33 -1.51 4.95 9.26
CA SER A 33 -1.35 4.31 7.96
C SER A 33 -2.29 3.13 7.78
N ARG A 34 -2.49 2.30 8.82
CA ARG A 34 -3.44 1.18 8.75
C ARG A 34 -4.88 1.66 8.54
N ARG A 35 -5.29 2.73 9.24
CA ARG A 35 -6.61 3.36 9.05
C ARG A 35 -6.77 3.98 7.67
N LEU A 36 -5.71 4.61 7.13
CA LEU A 36 -5.70 5.13 5.76
C LEU A 36 -5.81 4.00 4.72
N ALA A 37 -5.08 2.90 4.92
CA ALA A 37 -5.18 1.72 4.07
C ALA A 37 -6.59 1.09 4.10
N GLU A 38 -7.25 1.08 5.26
CA GLU A 38 -8.63 0.61 5.42
C GLU A 38 -9.64 1.47 4.64
N ILE A 39 -9.45 2.78 4.53
CA ILE A 39 -10.34 3.65 3.74
C ILE A 39 -9.91 3.81 2.29
N SER A 40 -8.68 3.43 1.95
CA SER A 40 -8.17 3.55 0.60
C SER A 40 -8.98 2.66 -0.36
N ILE A 41 -9.20 3.16 -1.56
CA ILE A 41 -9.81 2.42 -2.67
C ILE A 41 -8.76 1.88 -3.65
N THR A 42 -7.53 2.34 -3.54
CA THR A 42 -6.43 2.05 -4.46
C THR A 42 -5.23 1.47 -3.74
N ASP A 43 -4.45 0.68 -4.47
CA ASP A 43 -3.11 0.24 -4.07
C ASP A 43 -2.13 1.42 -4.14
N GLU A 44 -1.37 1.68 -3.07
CA GLU A 44 -0.50 2.87 -2.96
C GLU A 44 0.67 2.85 -3.94
N LEU A 45 1.20 1.67 -4.26
CA LEU A 45 2.34 1.53 -5.16
C LEU A 45 1.94 1.75 -6.62
N THR A 46 0.83 1.15 -7.05
CA THR A 46 0.45 1.02 -8.46
C THR A 46 -0.72 1.90 -8.88
N GLY A 47 -1.50 2.43 -7.92
CA GLY A 47 -2.68 3.25 -8.16
C GLY A 47 -3.87 2.53 -8.80
N VAL A 48 -3.82 1.21 -8.97
CA VAL A 48 -4.98 0.39 -9.38
C VAL A 48 -5.88 0.14 -8.17
N PHE A 49 -7.04 -0.49 -8.36
CA PHE A 49 -7.88 -0.79 -7.20
C PHE A 49 -7.18 -1.75 -6.25
N ASN A 50 -7.37 -1.54 -4.96
CA ASN A 50 -7.05 -2.58 -4.01
C ASN A 50 -8.09 -3.70 -4.08
N ARG A 51 -7.76 -4.84 -3.45
CA ARG A 51 -8.62 -6.03 -3.43
C ARG A 51 -10.03 -5.77 -2.96
N ARG A 52 -10.20 -4.95 -1.93
CA ARG A 52 -11.53 -4.62 -1.39
C ARG A 52 -12.39 -3.91 -2.42
N ARG A 53 -11.86 -2.85 -3.06
CA ARG A 53 -12.59 -2.08 -4.06
C ARG A 53 -12.91 -2.92 -5.30
N PHE A 54 -11.96 -3.74 -5.74
CA PHE A 54 -12.17 -4.64 -6.88
C PHE A 54 -13.29 -5.64 -6.61
N ASN A 55 -13.28 -6.33 -5.47
CA ASN A 55 -14.30 -7.33 -5.12
C ASN A 55 -15.71 -6.72 -5.07
N ALA A 56 -15.86 -5.56 -4.44
CA ALA A 56 -17.14 -4.86 -4.38
C ALA A 56 -17.71 -4.55 -5.77
N ALA A 57 -16.83 -4.16 -6.70
CA ALA A 57 -17.26 -3.82 -8.05
C ALA A 57 -17.45 -5.05 -8.95
N LEU A 58 -16.65 -6.11 -8.78
CA LEU A 58 -16.87 -7.39 -9.43
C LEU A 58 -18.24 -7.96 -9.06
N GLN A 59 -18.65 -7.86 -7.78
CA GLN A 59 -20.00 -8.24 -7.36
C GLN A 59 -21.09 -7.42 -8.06
N ALA A 60 -20.89 -6.10 -8.20
CA ALA A 60 -21.82 -5.25 -8.93
C ALA A 60 -21.91 -5.61 -10.42
N GLU A 61 -20.77 -5.91 -11.06
CA GLU A 61 -20.74 -6.36 -12.47
C GLU A 61 -21.36 -7.75 -12.66
N ALA A 62 -21.11 -8.69 -11.74
CA ALA A 62 -21.75 -10.00 -11.78
C ALA A 62 -23.27 -9.89 -11.68
N ALA A 63 -23.78 -9.02 -10.80
CA ALA A 63 -25.21 -8.75 -10.70
C ALA A 63 -25.76 -8.05 -11.95
N ARG A 64 -24.99 -7.16 -12.58
CA ARG A 64 -25.36 -6.56 -13.88
C ARG A 64 -25.46 -7.64 -14.96
N HIS A 65 -24.42 -8.45 -15.14
CA HIS A 65 -24.38 -9.57 -16.08
C HIS A 65 -25.61 -10.47 -15.94
N GLN A 66 -25.99 -10.84 -14.71
CA GLN A 66 -27.18 -11.67 -14.46
C GLN A 66 -28.48 -11.03 -14.96
N ARG A 67 -28.62 -9.70 -14.84
CA ARG A 67 -29.83 -8.98 -15.26
C ARG A 67 -29.86 -8.69 -16.76
N SER A 68 -28.75 -8.22 -17.33
CA SER A 68 -28.68 -7.72 -18.71
C SER A 68 -28.11 -8.74 -19.71
N ARG A 69 -27.65 -9.91 -19.26
CA ARG A 69 -26.96 -10.93 -20.06
C ARG A 69 -25.77 -10.39 -20.86
N THR A 70 -25.13 -9.34 -20.36
CA THR A 70 -23.95 -8.72 -20.98
C THR A 70 -22.71 -9.56 -20.66
N PRO A 71 -21.84 -9.91 -21.64
CA PRO A 71 -20.65 -10.71 -21.39
C PRO A 71 -19.75 -10.13 -20.28
N LEU A 72 -19.29 -10.99 -19.36
CA LEU A 72 -18.35 -10.66 -18.29
C LEU A 72 -17.14 -11.59 -18.40
N ALA A 73 -15.93 -11.02 -18.33
CA ALA A 73 -14.69 -11.77 -18.34
C ALA A 73 -13.78 -11.28 -17.20
N LEU A 74 -13.09 -12.22 -16.55
CA LEU A 74 -12.07 -11.95 -15.54
C LEU A 74 -10.75 -12.51 -16.05
N CYS A 75 -9.70 -11.70 -15.98
CA CYS A 75 -8.33 -12.10 -16.31
C CYS A 75 -7.48 -11.99 -15.05
N LEU A 76 -6.81 -13.09 -14.70
CA LEU A 76 -5.85 -13.16 -13.61
C LEU A 76 -4.50 -13.50 -14.22
N PHE A 77 -3.46 -12.75 -13.85
CA PHE A 77 -2.11 -12.92 -14.35
C PHE A 77 -1.10 -12.56 -13.25
N ASP A 78 0.11 -13.09 -13.37
CA ASP A 78 1.22 -12.82 -12.46
C ASP A 78 2.48 -12.46 -13.25
N ILE A 79 3.47 -11.84 -12.61
CA ILE A 79 4.75 -11.51 -13.24
C ILE A 79 5.72 -12.69 -13.06
N ASP A 80 6.03 -13.37 -14.17
CA ASP A 80 6.93 -14.51 -14.16
C ASP A 80 8.30 -14.19 -13.55
N ARG A 81 8.74 -15.03 -12.60
CA ARG A 81 10.07 -14.95 -11.96
C ARG A 81 10.34 -13.59 -11.29
N PHE A 82 9.30 -12.88 -10.84
CA PHE A 82 9.45 -11.56 -10.21
C PHE A 82 10.39 -11.55 -8.99
N LYS A 83 10.37 -12.62 -8.17
CA LYS A 83 11.32 -12.77 -7.06
C LYS A 83 12.78 -12.76 -7.51
N LEU A 84 13.12 -13.53 -8.56
CA LEU A 84 14.48 -13.56 -9.09
C LEU A 84 14.92 -12.20 -9.64
N TYR A 85 13.98 -11.45 -10.24
CA TYR A 85 14.23 -10.08 -10.66
C TYR A 85 14.55 -9.18 -9.46
N ASN A 86 13.75 -9.24 -8.40
CA ASN A 86 13.99 -8.48 -7.16
C ASN A 86 15.32 -8.87 -6.49
N ASP A 87 15.65 -10.16 -6.46
CA ASP A 87 16.90 -10.64 -5.89
C ASP A 87 18.12 -10.10 -6.67
N ARG A 88 17.96 -9.89 -7.99
CA ARG A 88 19.03 -9.38 -8.88
C ARG A 88 19.15 -7.86 -8.89
N TYR A 89 18.03 -7.13 -8.86
CA TYR A 89 17.98 -5.68 -9.09
C TYR A 89 17.47 -4.86 -7.90
N GLY A 90 17.05 -5.53 -6.82
CA GLY A 90 16.49 -4.92 -5.61
C GLY A 90 15.01 -4.58 -5.72
N HIS A 91 14.36 -4.46 -4.56
CA HIS A 91 12.95 -4.10 -4.44
C HIS A 91 12.56 -2.78 -5.15
N PRO A 92 13.37 -1.69 -5.12
CA PRO A 92 13.00 -0.47 -5.82
C PRO A 92 12.83 -0.65 -7.34
N ALA A 93 13.63 -1.54 -7.95
CA ALA A 93 13.49 -1.89 -9.36
C ALA A 93 12.23 -2.72 -9.61
N GLY A 94 11.90 -3.65 -8.69
CA GLY A 94 10.64 -4.40 -8.72
C GLY A 94 9.41 -3.49 -8.64
N ASP A 95 9.44 -2.51 -7.74
CA ASP A 95 8.38 -1.51 -7.58
C ASP A 95 8.17 -0.70 -8.86
N ALA A 96 9.24 -0.39 -9.60
CA ALA A 96 9.15 0.27 -10.90
C ALA A 96 8.42 -0.63 -11.93
N VAL A 97 8.79 -1.91 -12.01
CA VAL A 97 8.13 -2.89 -12.87
C VAL A 97 6.64 -3.01 -12.54
N LEU A 98 6.27 -3.10 -11.26
CA LEU A 98 4.87 -3.17 -10.83
C LEU A 98 4.07 -1.95 -11.28
N ARG A 99 4.66 -0.74 -11.19
CA ARG A 99 4.03 0.49 -11.68
C ARG A 99 3.82 0.46 -13.20
N GLU A 100 4.82 0.03 -13.96
CA GLU A 100 4.73 -0.05 -15.42
C GLU A 100 3.68 -1.06 -15.88
N VAL A 101 3.64 -2.25 -15.27
CA VAL A 101 2.63 -3.27 -15.56
C VAL A 101 1.22 -2.74 -15.25
N ALA A 102 1.04 -2.12 -14.10
CA ALA A 102 -0.24 -1.51 -13.73
C ALA A 102 -0.69 -0.42 -14.71
N GLN A 103 0.23 0.44 -15.14
CA GLN A 103 -0.04 1.47 -16.14
C GLN A 103 -0.43 0.86 -17.50
N ALA A 104 0.30 -0.16 -17.96
CA ALA A 104 0.01 -0.85 -19.21
C ALA A 104 -1.38 -1.51 -19.19
N VAL A 105 -1.78 -2.08 -18.05
CA VAL A 105 -3.11 -2.68 -17.86
C VAL A 105 -4.19 -1.60 -17.86
N ARG A 106 -3.97 -0.48 -17.14
CA ARG A 106 -4.90 0.67 -17.13
C ARG A 106 -5.07 1.30 -18.51
N GLY A 107 -3.99 1.47 -19.28
CA GLY A 107 -4.04 2.07 -20.62
C GLY A 107 -4.81 1.25 -21.65
N ARG A 108 -4.92 -0.06 -21.46
CA ARG A 108 -5.68 -1.00 -22.31
C ARG A 108 -7.08 -1.30 -21.76
N ALA A 109 -7.39 -0.78 -20.59
CA ALA A 109 -8.66 -0.89 -19.93
C ALA A 109 -9.55 0.30 -20.34
N GLY A 110 -10.46 0.10 -21.30
CA GLY A 110 -11.51 1.09 -21.58
C GLY A 110 -12.43 1.33 -20.37
N HIS A 111 -13.43 2.21 -20.52
CA HIS A 111 -14.31 2.73 -19.46
C HIS A 111 -14.97 1.70 -18.49
N ASN A 112 -14.94 0.40 -18.78
CA ASN A 112 -15.54 -0.68 -17.97
C ASN A 112 -14.54 -1.73 -17.45
N ARG A 113 -13.23 -1.50 -17.55
CA ARG A 113 -12.22 -2.48 -17.12
C ARG A 113 -11.56 -2.07 -15.82
N MET A 114 -11.58 -2.99 -14.85
CA MET A 114 -11.04 -2.82 -13.51
C MET A 114 -9.76 -3.64 -13.36
N ALA A 115 -8.70 -3.02 -12.86
CA ALA A 115 -7.45 -3.68 -12.51
C ALA A 115 -7.26 -3.66 -11.00
N MET A 116 -6.65 -4.71 -10.47
CA MET A 116 -6.39 -4.87 -9.05
C MET A 116 -4.99 -5.45 -8.85
N ARG A 117 -4.31 -5.04 -7.77
CA ARG A 117 -3.14 -5.75 -7.26
C ARG A 117 -3.55 -6.65 -6.09
N GLU A 118 -3.13 -7.90 -6.12
CA GLU A 118 -3.15 -8.75 -4.93
C GLU A 118 -1.91 -8.38 -4.08
N ALA A 119 -2.16 -8.03 -2.81
CA ALA A 119 -1.13 -7.57 -1.87
C ALA A 119 -0.56 -8.73 -1.08
#